data_AF-A0AAV0GQ87-F1
#
_entry.id   AF-A0AAV0GQ87-F1
#
_cell.length_a   1.000
_cell.length_b   1.000
_cell.length_c   1.000
_cell.angle_alpha   90.00
_cell.angle_beta   90.00
_cell.angle_gamma   90.00
#
_symmetry.space_group_name_H-M   'P 1'
#
loop_
_entity.id
_entity.type
_entity.pdbx_description
1 polymer ?
#
loop_
_entity_poly.entity_id
_entity_poly.type
_entity_poly.pdbx_seq_one_letter_code
_entity_poly.pdbx_strand_id
1 'polypeptide(L)'
;MGLQRAWDEGYRKVQLQLDSQVAVKLLQDTGYRDHAQAGVLSRAHELISREWEVDIKHIYREGNKCADFLANLGHTLDINLHCTPIDHSCLNHLLLYDMQGLSEPRDILIN
;
A
#
# COMPACT_ATOMS: atom_id res chain seq x y z
N MET A 1 5.45 -3.42 5.60
CA MET A 1 6.03 -2.35 6.45
C MET A 1 5.00 -1.29 6.84
N GLY A 2 4.05 -0.89 5.97
CA GLY A 2 3.04 0.11 6.30
C GLY A 2 2.19 -0.16 7.56
N LEU A 3 1.57 -1.35 7.67
CA LEU A 3 0.74 -1.70 8.84
C LEU A 3 1.52 -1.69 10.17
N GLN A 4 2.74 -2.24 10.16
CA GLN A 4 3.61 -2.25 11.34
C GLN A 4 3.92 -0.82 11.79
N ARG A 5 4.28 0.07 10.85
CA ARG A 5 4.60 1.46 11.17
C ARG A 5 3.39 2.20 11.73
N ALA A 6 2.22 2.04 11.12
CA ALA A 6 1.00 2.66 11.61
C ALA A 6 0.66 2.21 13.05
N TRP A 7 0.86 0.92 13.36
CA TRP A 7 0.70 0.43 14.71
C TRP A 7 1.68 1.07 15.69
N ASP A 8 2.97 1.12 15.33
CA ASP A 8 4.07 1.64 16.14
C ASP A 8 3.94 3.16 16.38
N GLU A 9 3.38 3.89 15.42
CA GLU A 9 3.04 5.32 15.53
C GLU A 9 1.75 5.58 16.34
N GLY A 10 1.08 4.53 16.82
CA GLY A 10 -0.06 4.63 17.72
C GLY A 10 -1.42 4.76 17.05
N TYR A 11 -1.52 4.63 15.72
CA TYR A 11 -2.82 4.65 15.03
C TYR A 11 -3.63 3.40 15.41
N ARG A 12 -4.94 3.60 15.63
CA ARG A 12 -5.89 2.53 16.02
C ARG A 12 -7.11 2.43 15.11
N LYS A 13 -7.19 3.29 14.09
CA LYS A 13 -8.18 3.22 13.02
C LYS A 13 -7.46 3.53 11.72
N VAL A 14 -7.37 2.55 10.84
CA VAL A 14 -6.64 2.67 9.58
C VAL A 14 -7.48 2.13 8.43
N GLN A 15 -7.31 2.75 7.26
CA GLN A 15 -7.82 2.22 6.01
C GLN A 15 -6.66 1.70 5.19
N LEU A 16 -6.69 0.41 4.87
CA LEU A 16 -5.69 -0.24 4.04
C LEU A 16 -6.20 -0.27 2.60
N GLN A 17 -5.64 0.59 1.75
CA GLN A 17 -5.98 0.66 0.33
C GLN A 17 -4.97 -0.15 -0.50
N LEU A 18 -5.50 -0.98 -1.40
CA LEU A 18 -4.72 -1.88 -2.25
C LEU A 18 -5.28 -1.85 -3.67
N ASP A 19 -4.42 -1.85 -4.68
CA ASP A 19 -4.83 -1.92 -6.09
C ASP A 19 -4.92 -3.36 -6.63
N SER A 20 -4.33 -4.32 -5.93
CA SER A 20 -4.43 -5.74 -6.24
C SER A 20 -5.66 -6.35 -5.58
N GLN A 21 -6.67 -6.67 -6.40
CA GLN A 21 -7.87 -7.37 -5.93
C GLN A 21 -7.53 -8.76 -5.37
N VAL A 22 -6.47 -9.40 -5.88
CA VAL A 22 -5.96 -10.67 -5.36
C VAL A 22 -5.42 -10.49 -3.94
N ALA A 23 -4.64 -9.43 -3.70
CA ALA A 23 -4.12 -9.14 -2.36
C ALA A 23 -5.25 -8.84 -1.37
N VAL A 24 -6.27 -8.07 -1.76
CA VAL A 24 -7.45 -7.81 -0.92
C VAL A 24 -8.12 -9.13 -0.52
N LYS A 25 -8.37 -10.02 -1.48
CA LYS A 25 -8.96 -11.34 -1.21
C LYS A 25 -8.10 -12.18 -0.27
N LEU A 26 -6.78 -12.22 -0.47
CA LEU A 26 -5.86 -12.99 0.38
C LEU A 26 -5.73 -12.44 1.80
N LEU A 27 -5.99 -11.15 2.01
CA LEU A 27 -6.00 -10.53 3.35
C LEU A 27 -7.36 -10.68 4.04
N GLN A 28 -8.43 -10.87 3.28
CA GLN A 28 -9.76 -11.14 3.82
C GLN A 28 -10.01 -12.64 4.05
N ASP A 29 -9.34 -13.51 3.30
CA ASP A 29 -9.44 -14.97 3.39
C ASP A 29 -8.27 -15.56 4.18
N THR A 30 -8.52 -16.68 4.86
CA THR A 30 -7.53 -17.47 5.60
C THR A 30 -6.91 -18.59 4.76
N GLY A 31 -7.37 -18.79 3.53
CA GLY A 31 -6.88 -19.79 2.56
C GLY A 31 -5.49 -19.54 1.96
N TYR A 32 -4.62 -18.73 2.60
CA TYR A 32 -3.32 -18.35 2.07
C TYR A 32 -2.17 -19.32 2.37
N ARG A 33 -2.43 -20.41 3.10
CA ARG A 33 -1.39 -21.28 3.67
C ARG A 33 -0.52 -21.97 2.61
N ASP A 34 -1.07 -22.24 1.44
CA ASP A 34 -0.37 -22.87 0.32
C ASP A 34 0.22 -21.85 -0.67
N HIS A 35 0.07 -20.56 -0.40
CA HIS A 35 0.60 -19.51 -1.26
C HIS A 35 2.12 -19.37 -1.09
N ALA A 36 2.84 -19.13 -2.19
CA ALA A 36 4.29 -18.91 -2.17
C ALA A 36 4.74 -17.77 -1.23
N GLN A 37 3.82 -16.91 -0.81
CA GLN A 37 4.05 -15.75 0.05
C GLN A 37 3.37 -15.89 1.42
N ALA A 38 3.07 -17.12 1.86
CA ALA A 38 2.37 -17.40 3.12
C ALA A 38 3.00 -16.71 4.34
N GLY A 39 4.33 -16.54 4.38
CA GLY A 39 5.01 -15.83 5.47
C GLY A 39 4.63 -14.34 5.57
N VAL A 40 4.52 -13.65 4.42
CA VAL A 40 4.10 -12.24 4.38
C VAL A 40 2.62 -12.11 4.74
N LEU A 41 1.79 -13.02 4.23
CA LEU A 41 0.36 -13.05 4.51
C LEU A 41 0.10 -13.34 5.99
N SER A 42 0.80 -14.29 6.60
CA SER A 42 0.71 -14.60 8.03
C SER A 42 0.99 -13.35 8.88
N ARG A 43 2.07 -12.63 8.60
CA ARG A 43 2.41 -11.40 9.32
C ARG A 43 1.39 -10.27 9.09
N ALA A 44 0.86 -10.16 7.88
CA ALA A 44 -0.18 -9.18 7.58
C ALA A 44 -1.47 -9.49 8.35
N HIS A 45 -1.88 -10.77 8.40
CA HIS A 45 -3.01 -11.25 9.19
C HIS A 45 -2.82 -11.00 10.69
N GLU A 46 -1.63 -11.27 11.23
CA GLU A 46 -1.28 -10.96 12.63
C GLU A 46 -1.46 -9.46 12.93
N LEU A 47 -0.96 -8.59 12.04
CA LEU A 47 -1.09 -7.14 12.19
C LEU A 47 -2.52 -6.68 12.08
N ILE A 48 -3.29 -7.18 11.12
CA ILE A 48 -4.71 -6.84 10.94
C ILE A 48 -5.54 -7.27 12.16
N SER A 49 -5.16 -8.38 12.80
CA SER A 49 -5.88 -8.95 13.96
C SER A 49 -5.55 -8.29 15.30
N ARG A 50 -4.72 -7.24 15.32
CA ARG A 50 -4.42 -6.49 16.56
C ARG A 50 -5.64 -5.71 17.06
N GLU A 51 -5.51 -5.12 18.24
CA GLU A 51 -6.54 -4.26 18.84
C GLU A 51 -6.60 -2.88 18.15
N TRP A 52 -7.07 -2.86 16.90
CA TRP A 52 -7.34 -1.67 16.09
C TRP A 52 -8.38 -1.96 15.00
N GLU A 53 -9.00 -0.91 14.48
CA GLU A 53 -9.92 -1.00 13.36
C GLU A 53 -9.16 -0.90 12.02
N VAL A 54 -9.26 -1.95 11.19
CA VAL A 54 -8.68 -1.97 9.84
C VAL A 54 -9.77 -2.12 8.79
N ASP A 55 -9.96 -1.10 7.97
CA ASP A 55 -10.87 -1.10 6.81
C ASP A 55 -10.08 -1.39 5.53
N ILE A 56 -10.23 -2.58 4.95
CA ILE A 56 -9.49 -2.98 3.75
C ILE A 56 -10.32 -2.62 2.50
N LYS A 57 -9.75 -1.81 1.62
CA LYS A 57 -10.39 -1.36 0.38
C LYS A 57 -9.56 -1.68 -0.85
N HIS A 58 -10.26 -2.17 -1.88
CA HIS A 58 -9.72 -2.19 -3.22
C HIS A 58 -9.88 -0.80 -3.85
N ILE A 59 -8.79 -0.26 -4.40
CA ILE A 59 -8.80 0.99 -5.17
C ILE A 59 -8.28 0.74 -6.58
N TYR A 60 -8.61 1.62 -7.52
CA TYR A 60 -7.98 1.55 -8.84
C TYR A 60 -6.50 1.90 -8.73
N ARG A 61 -5.68 1.28 -9.57
CA ARG A 61 -4.24 1.52 -9.63
C ARG A 61 -3.89 3.00 -9.86
N GLU A 62 -4.77 3.76 -10.50
CA GLU A 62 -4.64 5.20 -10.69
C GLU A 62 -4.73 6.00 -9.39
N GLY A 63 -5.51 5.52 -8.41
CA GLY A 63 -5.55 6.08 -7.06
C GLY A 63 -4.40 5.60 -6.18
N ASN A 64 -3.74 4.50 -6.54
CA ASN A 64 -2.61 3.94 -5.78
C ASN A 64 -1.25 4.49 -6.23
N LYS A 65 -1.21 5.59 -7.01
CA LYS A 65 0.03 6.15 -7.60
C LYS A 65 1.10 6.48 -6.56
N CYS A 66 0.70 6.97 -5.38
CA CYS A 66 1.64 7.22 -4.28
C CYS A 66 2.38 5.96 -3.83
N ALA A 67 1.64 4.87 -3.59
CA ALA A 67 2.24 3.62 -3.14
C ALA A 67 3.06 2.96 -4.26
N ASP A 68 2.57 2.99 -5.51
CA ASP A 68 3.31 2.52 -6.68
C ASP A 68 4.64 3.28 -6.84
N PHE A 69 4.63 4.61 -6.69
CA PHE A 69 5.84 5.44 -6.74
C PHE A 69 6.83 5.05 -5.63
N LEU A 70 6.36 4.90 -4.39
CA LEU A 70 7.21 4.52 -3.26
C LEU A 70 7.77 3.09 -3.40
N ALA A 71 6.98 2.16 -3.92
CA ALA A 71 7.44 0.79 -4.18
C ALA A 71 8.52 0.76 -5.27
N ASN A 72 8.34 1.52 -6.36
CA ASN A 72 9.32 1.64 -7.44
C ASN A 72 10.60 2.35 -6.97
N LEU A 73 10.47 3.38 -6.12
CA LEU A 73 11.61 4.06 -5.52
C LEU A 73 12.39 3.10 -4.59
N GLY A 74 11.70 2.30 -3.79
CA GLY A 74 12.32 1.27 -2.96
C GLY A 74 12.98 0.12 -3.75
N HIS A 75 12.57 -0.13 -4.99
CA HIS A 75 13.20 -1.13 -5.86
C HIS A 75 14.47 -0.61 -6.56
N THR A 76 14.56 0.72 -6.73
CA THR A 76 15.71 1.39 -7.37
C THR A 76 16.77 1.86 -6.38
N LEU A 77 16.42 1.97 -5.09
CA LEU A 77 17.35 2.30 -4.02
C LEU A 77 17.92 1.03 -3.40
N ASP A 78 19.25 0.97 -3.33
CA ASP A 78 20.00 -0.14 -2.74
C ASP A 78 19.59 -0.39 -1.27
N ILE A 79 19.76 -1.63 -0.81
CA ILE A 79 19.10 -2.33 0.33
C ILE A 79 19.23 -1.63 1.72
N ASN A 80 19.87 -0.46 1.80
CA ASN A 80 20.10 0.30 3.02
C ASN A 80 19.36 1.66 3.00
N LEU A 81 18.04 1.68 3.17
CA LEU A 81 17.35 2.97 3.41
C LEU A 81 16.86 3.10 4.85
N HIS A 82 17.68 3.80 5.63
CA HIS A 82 17.24 4.62 6.76
C HIS A 82 16.21 5.60 6.21
N CYS A 83 14.97 5.59 6.72
CA CYS A 83 13.88 6.46 6.29
C CYS A 83 14.35 7.90 6.10
N THR A 84 14.65 8.29 4.85
CA THR A 84 14.83 9.70 4.51
C THR A 84 13.43 10.31 4.43
N PRO A 85 13.25 11.56 4.91
CA PRO A 85 11.99 12.26 4.71
C PRO A 85 11.78 12.37 3.21
N ILE A 86 10.80 11.63 2.70
CA ILE A 86 10.37 11.72 1.31
C ILE A 86 10.03 13.18 1.08
N ASP A 87 10.69 13.81 0.10
CA ASP A 87 10.38 15.17 -0.29
C ASP A 87 8.89 15.24 -0.65
N HIS A 88 8.13 15.91 0.23
CA HIS A 88 6.68 15.98 0.20
C HIS A 88 6.17 16.69 -1.06
N SER A 89 7.02 17.35 -1.84
CA SER A 89 6.59 18.05 -3.06
C SER A 89 6.00 17.11 -4.12
N CYS A 90 6.58 15.92 -4.34
CA CYS A 90 6.04 14.93 -5.28
C CYS A 90 4.79 14.22 -4.74
N LEU A 91 4.73 13.96 -3.43
CA LEU A 91 3.54 13.44 -2.74
C LEU A 91 2.40 14.46 -2.78
N ASN A 92 2.68 15.75 -2.61
CA ASN A 92 1.67 16.80 -2.62
C ASN A 92 0.96 16.88 -3.97
N HIS A 93 1.67 16.69 -5.08
CA HIS A 93 1.04 16.67 -6.40
C HIS A 93 0.10 15.47 -6.53
N LEU A 94 0.54 14.27 -6.10
CA LEU A 94 -0.29 13.06 -6.13
C LEU A 94 -1.47 13.12 -5.14
N LEU A 95 -1.29 13.71 -3.96
CA LEU A 95 -2.33 13.96 -2.96
C LEU A 95 -3.32 15.03 -3.43
N LEU A 96 -2.87 16.04 -4.20
CA LEU A 96 -3.75 17.03 -4.84
C LEU A 96 -4.61 16.39 -5.94
N TYR A 97 -4.06 15.48 -6.75
CA TYR A 97 -4.84 14.73 -7.73
C TYR A 97 -5.87 13.79 -7.08
N ASP A 98 -5.50 13.13 -5.98
CA ASP A 98 -6.39 12.27 -5.20
C ASP A 98 -7.52 13.08 -4.52
N MET A 99 -7.19 14.25 -3.95
CA MET A 99 -8.16 15.16 -3.34
C MET A 99 -9.13 15.77 -4.37
N GLN A 100 -8.71 15.92 -5.63
CA GLN A 100 -9.52 16.47 -6.71
C GLN A 100 -10.29 15.40 -7.50
N GLY A 101 -10.11 14.10 -7.19
CA GLY A 101 -10.76 13.00 -7.90
C GLY A 101 -10.35 12.89 -9.38
N LEU A 102 -9.22 13.48 -9.76
CA LEU A 102 -8.74 13.52 -11.12
C LEU A 102 -7.88 12.27 -11.38
N SER A 103 -8.53 11.24 -11.94
CA SER A 103 -7.86 10.10 -12.56
C SER A 103 -7.36 10.54 -13.94
N GLU A 104 -6.04 10.65 -14.09
CA GLU A 104 -5.41 10.71 -15.42
C GLU A 104 -5.30 9.28 -15.95
N PRO A 105 -5.96 8.95 -17.09
CA PRO A 105 -5.78 7.68 -17.76
C PRO A 105 -4.33 7.57 -18.25
N ARG A 106 -3.74 6.38 -18.15
CA ARG A 106 -2.43 6.14 -18.75
C ARG A 106 -2.60 6.06 -20.26
N ASP A 107 -2.00 7.00 -20.99
CA ASP A 107 -1.70 6.80 -22.41
C ASP A 107 -0.81 5.56 -22.54
N ILE A 108 -1.40 4.50 -23.06
CA ILE A 108 -0.67 3.32 -23.50
C ILE A 108 -0.01 3.72 -24.82
N LEU A 109 1.24 4.16 -24.77
CA LEU A 109 2.09 4.19 -25.96
C LEU A 109 2.37 2.73 -26.36
N ILE A 110 1.57 2.22 -27.29
CA ILE A 110 1.87 1.01 -28.04
C ILE A 110 2.99 1.38 -29.02
N ASN A 111 4.16 0.79 -28.85
CA ASN A 111 5.23 0.81 -29.84
C ASN A 111 5.46 -0.61 -30.35
#